data_AF-A0A6V7LSQ9-F1
#
_entry.id   AF-A0A6V7LSQ9-F1
#
_cell.length_a   1.000
_cell.length_b   1.000
_cell.length_c   1.000
_cell.angle_alpha   90.00
_cell.angle_beta   90.00
_cell.angle_gamma   90.00
#
_symmetry.space_group_name_H-M   'P 1'
#
loop_
_entity.id
_entity.type
_entity.pdbx_description
1 polymer ?
#
loop_
_entity_poly.entity_id
_entity_poly.type
_entity_poly.pdbx_seq_one_letter_code
_entity_poly.pdbx_strand_id
1 'polypeptide(L)'
;ARKKTADLRQAMENVVVPMFCNTSLAATEDQLAKLNKLLSLWESKKNNYFDDGIIDKLKQPSTSWSEYQAGLVAQFANAITPITTSTKQTYDNYQAQHQAFVEHAKNQIHTIEQRKRAIEQQLMAPAPPPMPPSM
;
A
#
# COMPACT_ATOMS: atom_id res chain seq x y z
N ALA A 1 -29.75 -33.91 10.05
CA ALA A 1 -30.08 -32.74 10.89
C ALA A 1 -28.89 -32.30 11.74
N ARG A 2 -28.37 -33.11 12.67
CA ARG A 2 -27.24 -32.75 13.57
C ARG A 2 -25.95 -32.27 12.86
N LYS A 3 -25.54 -32.91 11.76
CA LYS A 3 -24.34 -32.52 10.98
C LYS A 3 -24.46 -31.11 10.37
N LYS A 4 -25.63 -30.77 9.81
CA LYS A 4 -25.90 -29.44 9.24
C LYS A 4 -25.85 -28.33 10.30
N THR A 5 -26.27 -28.63 11.54
CA THR A 5 -26.20 -27.69 12.66
C THR A 5 -24.76 -27.46 13.13
N ALA A 6 -23.91 -28.48 13.07
CA ALA A 6 -22.48 -28.35 13.37
C ALA A 6 -21.74 -27.52 12.31
N ASP A 7 -22.00 -27.78 11.03
CA ASP A 7 -21.39 -27.02 9.92
C ASP A 7 -21.79 -25.52 9.99
N LEU A 8 -23.05 -25.22 10.34
CA LEU A 8 -23.52 -23.85 10.54
C LEU A 8 -22.84 -23.17 11.73
N ARG A 9 -22.68 -23.89 12.85
CA ARG A 9 -21.99 -23.36 14.03
C ARG A 9 -20.54 -23.01 13.69
N GLN A 10 -19.83 -23.93 13.03
CA GLN A 10 -18.44 -23.69 12.62
C GLN A 10 -18.31 -22.54 11.62
N ALA A 11 -19.24 -22.42 10.68
CA ALA A 11 -19.28 -21.27 9.77
C ALA A 11 -19.50 -19.95 10.51
N MET A 12 -20.35 -19.93 11.54
CA MET A 12 -20.56 -18.77 12.41
C MET A 12 -19.31 -18.43 13.23
N GLU A 13 -18.62 -19.42 13.79
CA GLU A 13 -17.40 -19.23 14.59
C GLU A 13 -16.29 -18.53 13.78
N ASN A 14 -16.19 -18.80 12.47
CA ASN A 14 -15.22 -18.16 11.58
C ASN A 14 -15.47 -16.66 11.36
N VAL A 15 -16.71 -16.19 11.55
CA VAL A 15 -17.11 -14.81 11.21
C VAL A 15 -17.55 -13.99 12.42
N VAL A 16 -17.88 -14.63 13.54
CA VAL A 16 -18.41 -13.95 14.73
C VAL A 16 -17.39 -13.02 15.36
N VAL A 17 -16.13 -13.44 15.48
CA VAL A 17 -15.05 -12.62 16.04
C VAL A 17 -14.84 -11.34 15.23
N PRO A 18 -14.58 -11.39 13.90
CA PRO A 18 -14.37 -10.18 13.13
C PRO A 18 -15.62 -9.29 13.06
N MET A 19 -16.83 -9.85 12.95
CA MET A 19 -18.05 -9.04 12.94
C MET A 19 -18.26 -8.32 14.28
N PHE A 20 -18.25 -9.05 15.40
CA PHE A 20 -18.51 -8.47 16.71
C PHE A 20 -17.43 -7.45 17.08
N CYS A 21 -16.15 -7.77 16.88
CA CYS A 21 -15.05 -6.90 17.28
C CYS A 21 -15.05 -5.61 16.44
N ASN A 22 -15.18 -5.70 15.11
CA ASN A 22 -15.24 -4.53 14.25
C ASN A 22 -16.46 -3.64 14.55
N THR A 23 -17.64 -4.25 14.73
CA THR A 23 -18.85 -3.51 15.12
C THR A 23 -18.69 -2.87 16.49
N SER A 24 -18.07 -3.54 17.46
CA SER A 24 -17.84 -2.98 18.80
C SER A 24 -16.89 -1.78 18.77
N LEU A 25 -15.86 -1.81 17.93
CA LEU A 25 -14.91 -0.69 17.77
C LEU A 25 -15.54 0.55 17.14
N ALA A 26 -16.55 0.36 16.28
CA ALA A 26 -17.26 1.44 15.60
C ALA A 26 -18.58 1.84 16.29
N ALA A 27 -18.96 1.16 17.37
CA ALA A 27 -20.25 1.32 18.02
C ALA A 27 -20.33 2.64 18.82
N THR A 28 -21.51 3.25 18.82
CA THR A 28 -21.86 4.27 19.82
C THR A 28 -22.02 3.64 21.21
N GLU A 29 -22.06 4.45 22.25
CA GLU A 29 -22.21 3.97 23.64
C GLU A 29 -23.48 3.12 23.84
N ASP A 30 -24.62 3.53 23.27
CA ASP A 30 -25.88 2.75 23.32
C ASP A 30 -25.77 1.41 22.58
N GLN A 31 -25.10 1.40 21.41
CA GLN A 31 -24.88 0.18 20.64
C GLN A 31 -23.92 -0.76 21.38
N LEU A 32 -22.89 -0.23 22.03
CA LEU A 32 -21.95 -0.98 22.85
C LEU A 32 -22.64 -1.63 24.06
N ALA A 33 -23.57 -0.92 24.71
CA ALA A 33 -24.38 -1.49 25.79
C ALA A 33 -25.22 -2.70 25.31
N LYS A 34 -25.79 -2.63 24.10
CA LYS A 34 -26.51 -3.75 23.47
C LYS A 34 -25.58 -4.92 23.13
N LEU A 35 -24.39 -4.64 22.60
CA LEU A 35 -23.38 -5.64 22.29
C LEU A 35 -22.88 -6.37 23.55
N ASN A 36 -22.64 -5.64 24.65
CA ASN A 36 -22.25 -6.22 25.93
C ASN A 36 -23.36 -7.13 26.51
N LYS A 37 -24.63 -6.73 26.37
CA LYS A 37 -25.75 -7.59 26.75
C LYS A 37 -25.82 -8.86 25.90
N LEU A 38 -25.58 -8.73 24.59
CA LEU A 38 -25.52 -9.89 23.68
C LEU A 38 -24.37 -10.83 24.06
N LEU A 39 -23.19 -10.30 24.36
CA LEU A 39 -22.05 -11.08 24.82
C LEU A 39 -22.34 -11.83 26.12
N SER A 40 -22.96 -11.17 27.10
CA SER A 40 -23.38 -11.81 28.35
C SER A 40 -24.37 -12.97 28.14
N LEU A 41 -25.27 -12.85 27.15
CA LEU A 41 -26.17 -13.94 26.77
C LEU A 41 -25.42 -15.13 26.15
N TRP A 42 -24.38 -14.86 25.35
CA TRP A 42 -23.53 -15.87 24.74
C TRP A 42 -22.61 -16.57 25.75
N GLU A 43 -22.14 -15.85 26.78
CA GLU A 43 -21.37 -16.39 27.91
C GLU A 43 -22.15 -17.36 28.78
N SER A 44 -23.49 -17.22 28.82
CA SER A 44 -24.32 -18.06 29.66
C SER A 44 -24.19 -19.54 29.24
N LYS A 45 -23.53 -20.32 30.11
CA LYS A 45 -23.28 -21.77 29.92
C LYS A 45 -24.55 -22.61 29.72
N LYS A 46 -25.74 -22.03 29.95
CA LYS A 46 -27.02 -22.68 29.63
C LYS A 46 -27.25 -22.88 28.13
N ASN A 47 -26.68 -22.02 27.28
CA ASN A 47 -26.96 -22.04 25.85
C ASN A 47 -25.81 -22.56 24.97
N ASN A 48 -24.58 -22.65 25.50
CA ASN A 48 -23.40 -23.23 24.85
C ASN A 48 -23.23 -22.83 23.36
N TYR A 49 -23.46 -21.54 23.05
CA TYR A 49 -23.43 -21.01 21.68
C TYR A 49 -22.02 -21.00 21.09
N PHE A 50 -21.04 -20.57 21.88
CA PHE A 50 -19.64 -20.47 21.51
C PHE A 50 -18.78 -21.10 22.63
N ASP A 51 -17.58 -21.55 22.27
CA ASP A 51 -16.60 -22.00 23.28
C ASP A 51 -16.01 -20.82 24.06
N ASP A 52 -15.36 -21.14 25.19
CA ASP A 52 -14.75 -20.15 26.08
C ASP A 52 -13.67 -19.33 25.35
N GLY A 53 -12.96 -19.91 24.37
CA GLY A 53 -11.91 -19.21 23.62
C GLY A 53 -12.44 -18.13 22.68
N ILE A 54 -13.57 -18.38 22.01
CA ILE A 54 -14.25 -17.35 21.20
C ILE A 54 -14.76 -16.25 22.11
N ILE A 55 -15.40 -16.59 23.23
CA ILE A 55 -15.89 -15.62 24.21
C ILE A 55 -14.76 -14.71 24.71
N ASP A 56 -13.59 -15.27 25.04
CA ASP A 56 -12.44 -14.50 25.50
C ASP A 56 -11.97 -13.49 24.44
N LYS A 57 -11.98 -13.88 23.16
CA LYS A 57 -11.68 -12.96 22.05
C LYS A 57 -12.71 -11.83 21.95
N LEU A 58 -14.00 -12.13 22.10
CA LEU A 58 -15.06 -11.13 22.03
C LEU A 58 -14.98 -10.10 23.17
N LYS A 59 -14.44 -10.48 24.34
CA LYS A 59 -14.17 -9.57 25.47
C LYS A 59 -13.02 -8.58 25.20
N GLN A 60 -12.17 -8.89 24.23
CA GLN A 60 -11.00 -8.09 23.86
C GLN A 60 -11.11 -7.61 22.40
N PRO A 61 -12.12 -6.79 22.05
CA PRO A 61 -12.42 -6.47 20.66
C PRO A 61 -11.26 -5.81 19.92
N SER A 62 -10.50 -4.91 20.55
CA SER A 62 -9.35 -4.25 19.93
C SER A 62 -8.22 -5.23 19.60
N THR A 63 -7.83 -6.07 20.56
CA THR A 63 -6.76 -7.07 20.38
C THR A 63 -7.16 -8.12 19.35
N SER A 64 -8.34 -8.71 19.51
CA SER A 64 -8.84 -9.76 18.62
C SER A 64 -9.03 -9.27 17.19
N TRP A 65 -9.43 -8.01 17.00
CA TRP A 65 -9.50 -7.38 15.69
C TRP A 65 -8.11 -7.21 15.07
N SER A 66 -7.14 -6.73 15.84
CA SER A 66 -5.75 -6.56 15.37
C SER A 66 -5.12 -7.89 14.97
N GLU A 67 -5.28 -8.93 15.79
CA GLU A 67 -4.81 -10.28 15.48
C GLU A 67 -5.46 -10.85 14.22
N TYR A 68 -6.78 -10.65 14.05
CA TYR A 68 -7.49 -11.07 12.85
C TYR A 68 -6.94 -10.37 11.60
N GLN A 69 -6.74 -9.04 11.66
CA GLN A 69 -6.15 -8.29 10.55
C GLN A 69 -4.73 -8.77 10.22
N ALA A 70 -3.89 -8.99 11.23
CA ALA A 70 -2.55 -9.53 11.03
C ALA A 70 -2.57 -10.93 10.38
N GLY A 71 -3.52 -11.78 10.79
CA GLY A 71 -3.75 -13.09 10.20
C GLY A 71 -4.16 -13.02 8.73
N LEU A 72 -5.04 -12.09 8.36
CA LEU A 72 -5.40 -11.85 6.95
C LEU A 72 -4.18 -11.39 6.14
N VAL A 73 -3.38 -10.46 6.66
CA VAL A 73 -2.15 -10.02 5.98
C VAL A 73 -1.21 -11.20 5.73
N ALA A 74 -1.00 -12.06 6.72
CA ALA A 74 -0.17 -13.25 6.57
C ALA A 74 -0.77 -14.25 5.56
N GLN A 75 -2.08 -14.49 5.61
CA GLN A 75 -2.79 -15.39 4.69
C GLN A 75 -2.68 -14.93 3.23
N PHE A 76 -2.83 -13.63 2.99
CA PHE A 76 -2.79 -13.06 1.65
C PHE A 76 -1.41 -12.55 1.23
N ALA A 77 -0.37 -12.75 2.05
CA ALA A 77 0.98 -12.28 1.80
C ALA A 77 1.53 -12.74 0.44
N ASN A 78 1.28 -14.00 0.06
CA ASN A 78 1.73 -14.56 -1.22
C ASN A 78 1.08 -13.89 -2.44
N ALA A 79 -0.14 -13.37 -2.31
CA ALA A 79 -0.82 -12.64 -3.37
C ALA A 79 -0.41 -11.16 -3.39
N ILE A 80 -0.23 -10.54 -2.21
CA ILE A 80 0.11 -9.12 -2.06
C ILE A 80 1.57 -8.85 -2.46
N THR A 81 2.52 -9.66 -1.96
CA THR A 81 3.96 -9.46 -2.14
C THR A 81 4.40 -9.28 -3.59
N PRO A 82 4.00 -10.13 -4.56
CA PRO A 82 4.42 -9.96 -5.95
C PRO A 82 3.86 -8.68 -6.57
N ILE A 83 2.63 -8.29 -6.23
CA ILE A 83 2.01 -7.05 -6.71
C ILE A 83 2.77 -5.85 -6.16
N THR A 84 3.03 -5.82 -4.85
CA THR A 84 3.77 -4.74 -4.20
C THR A 84 5.19 -4.62 -4.76
N THR A 85 5.86 -5.76 -4.95
CA THR A 85 7.23 -5.79 -5.50
C THR A 85 7.25 -5.30 -6.95
N SER A 86 6.36 -5.80 -7.80
CA SER A 86 6.28 -5.39 -9.21
C SER A 86 5.94 -3.91 -9.36
N THR A 87 4.99 -3.41 -8.56
CA THR A 87 4.63 -1.99 -8.54
C THR A 87 5.83 -1.13 -8.16
N LYS A 88 6.56 -1.52 -7.11
CA LYS A 88 7.76 -0.81 -6.66
C LYS A 88 8.85 -0.82 -7.73
N GLN A 89 9.16 -1.98 -8.31
CA GLN A 89 10.15 -2.09 -9.38
C GLN A 89 9.79 -1.23 -10.59
N THR A 90 8.50 -1.21 -10.97
CA THR A 90 8.01 -0.39 -12.08
C THR A 90 8.21 1.10 -11.79
N TYR A 91 7.88 1.53 -10.57
CA TYR A 91 8.10 2.91 -10.13
C TYR A 91 9.59 3.29 -10.15
N ASP A 92 10.44 2.47 -9.53
CA ASP A 92 11.89 2.70 -9.45
C ASP A 92 12.50 2.77 -10.87
N ASN A 93 12.05 1.92 -11.79
CA ASN A 93 12.46 1.94 -13.19
C ASN A 93 12.04 3.22 -13.91
N TYR A 94 10.81 3.72 -13.69
CA TYR A 94 10.38 4.99 -14.28
C TYR A 94 11.14 6.18 -13.71
N GLN A 95 11.43 6.16 -12.40
CA GLN A 95 12.23 7.20 -11.77
C GLN A 95 13.65 7.25 -12.37
N ALA A 96 14.30 6.09 -12.53
CA ALA A 96 15.62 6.00 -13.13
C ALA A 96 15.63 6.47 -14.60
N GLN A 97 14.64 6.04 -15.40
CA GLN A 97 14.50 6.49 -16.79
C GLN A 97 14.29 8.00 -16.90
N HIS A 98 13.47 8.58 -16.02
CA HIS A 98 13.27 10.02 -15.98
C HIS A 98 14.55 10.78 -15.65
N GLN A 99 15.32 10.32 -14.66
CA GLN A 99 16.60 10.92 -14.31
C GLN A 99 17.59 10.87 -15.48
N ALA A 100 17.74 9.71 -16.13
CA ALA A 100 18.60 9.55 -17.30
C ALA A 100 18.17 10.47 -18.46
N PHE A 101 16.86 10.61 -18.69
CA PHE A 101 16.33 11.52 -19.70
C PHE A 101 16.67 12.99 -19.39
N VAL A 102 16.48 13.43 -18.14
CA VAL A 102 16.77 14.81 -17.72
C VAL A 102 18.26 15.12 -17.86
N GLU A 103 19.14 14.21 -17.44
CA GLU A 103 20.58 14.37 -17.60
C GLU A 103 20.99 14.46 -19.07
N HIS A 104 20.45 13.57 -19.90
CA HIS A 104 20.70 13.59 -21.34
C HIS A 104 20.23 14.91 -21.98
N ALA A 105 19.02 15.37 -21.66
CA ALA A 105 18.49 16.63 -22.18
C ALA A 105 19.37 17.84 -21.77
N LYS A 106 19.83 17.88 -20.51
CA LYS A 106 20.75 18.92 -20.03
C LYS A 106 22.07 18.91 -20.78
N ASN A 107 22.66 17.74 -21.01
CA ASN A 107 23.91 17.58 -21.75
C ASN A 107 23.75 18.01 -23.22
N GLN A 108 22.61 17.70 -23.85
CA GLN A 108 22.31 18.16 -25.21
C GLN A 108 22.20 19.69 -25.28
N ILE A 109 21.47 20.32 -24.35
CA ILE A 109 21.34 21.78 -24.27
C ILE A 109 22.73 22.42 -24.15
N HIS A 110 23.57 21.93 -23.24
CA HIS A 110 24.91 22.45 -23.04
C HIS A 110 25.77 22.35 -24.32
N THR A 111 25.70 21.22 -25.02
CA THR A 111 26.43 21.00 -26.28
C THR A 111 25.99 21.97 -27.37
N ILE A 112 24.67 22.21 -27.50
CA ILE A 112 24.10 23.14 -28.48
C ILE A 112 24.51 24.58 -28.16
N GLU A 113 24.46 24.98 -26.88
CA GLU A 113 24.90 26.32 -26.45
C GLU A 113 26.39 26.55 -26.71
N GLN A 114 27.24 25.56 -26.47
CA GLN A 114 28.67 25.64 -26.79
C GLN A 114 28.90 25.81 -28.30
N ARG A 115 28.22 25.00 -29.14
CA ARG A 115 28.32 25.12 -30.61
C ARG A 115 27.85 26.48 -31.10
N LYS A 116 26.75 27.00 -30.54
CA LYS A 116 26.23 28.34 -30.87
C LYS A 116 27.29 29.42 -30.60
N ARG A 117 27.91 29.41 -29.40
CA ARG A 117 28.97 30.36 -29.05
C ARG A 117 30.19 30.27 -29.97
N ALA A 118 30.60 29.06 -30.36
CA ALA A 118 31.73 28.87 -31.26
C ALA A 118 31.45 29.47 -32.66
N ILE A 119 30.23 29.28 -33.19
CA ILE A 119 29.81 29.87 -34.47
C ILE A 119 29.74 31.40 -34.37
N GLU A 120 29.16 31.94 -33.28
CA GLU A 120 29.10 33.40 -33.05
C GLU A 120 30.51 34.03 -33.00
N GLN A 121 31.48 33.37 -32.35
CA GLN A 121 32.87 33.83 -32.33
C GLN A 121 33.53 33.79 -33.72
N GLN A 122 33.24 32.76 -34.51
CA GLN A 122 33.79 32.63 -35.86
C GLN A 122 33.22 33.68 -36.83
N LEU A 123 31.96 34.09 -36.65
CA LEU A 123 31.32 35.15 -37.42
C LEU A 123 31.77 36.57 -37.00
N MET A 124 32.20 36.76 -35.75
CA MET A 124 32.77 38.04 -35.26
C MET A 124 34.28 38.17 -35.50
N ALA A 125 34.96 37.14 -36.02
CA ALA A 125 36.38 37.21 -36.32
C ALA A 125 36.64 38.20 -37.48
N PRO A 126 37.59 39.15 -37.35
CA PRO A 126 37.90 40.11 -38.41
C PRO A 126 38.44 39.38 -39.65
N ALA A 127 38.10 39.86 -40.84
CA ALA A 127 38.66 39.34 -42.10
C ALA A 127 40.20 39.35 -42.02
N PRO A 128 40.89 38.30 -42.51
CA PRO A 128 42.34 38.28 -42.54
C PRO A 128 42.85 39.52 -43.30
N PRO A 129 43.88 40.22 -42.80
CA PRO A 129 44.41 41.40 -43.47
C PRO A 129 44.80 41.04 -44.91
N PRO A 130 44.44 41.88 -45.91
CA PRO A 130 44.73 41.59 -47.31
C PRO A 130 46.22 41.36 -47.49
N MET A 131 46.58 40.23 -48.09
CA MET A 131 47.98 39.91 -48.37
C MET A 131 48.60 41.01 -49.23
N PRO A 132 49.81 41.49 -48.89
CA PRO A 132 50.47 42.55 -49.66
C PRO A 132 50.73 42.06 -51.08
N PRO A 133 50.52 42.91 -52.11
CA PRO A 133 50.77 42.53 -53.49
C PRO A 133 52.25 42.23 -53.67
N SER A 134 52.55 41.02 -54.14
CA SER A 134 53.87 40.62 -54.59
C SER A 134 54.27 41.45 -55.80
N MET A 135 55.31 42.27 -55.65
CA MET A 135 56.02 42.94 -56.75
C MET A 135 56.90 41.97 -57.53
#